data_AF-A0A6J8EQQ3-F1
#
_entry.id   AF-A0A6J8EQQ3-F1
#
_cell.length_a   1.000
_cell.length_b   1.000
_cell.length_c   1.000
_cell.angle_alpha   90.00
_cell.angle_beta   90.00
_cell.angle_gamma   90.00
#
_symmetry.space_group_name_H-M   'P 1'
#
loop_
_entity.id
_entity.type
_entity.pdbx_description
1 polymer ?
#
loop_
_entity_poly.entity_id
_entity_poly.type
_entity_poly.pdbx_seq_one_letter_code
_entity_poly.pdbx_strand_id
1 'polypeptide(L)'
;MGFDLHIKITPELPRPNAEAENFMKFLNKTKQIAHMKGNHSNDAIQDMLMGTCNKVICLKCIVKVHNGHYFIDEEEFADKKRKLKDAKKKIQKNISKLTSEKETRNSREDTENHKQKHLKQNILEQTKKLHRVVDQYSDNLVQDVDRHCRILKHDEDSKIDKKIKKTHAKIRLWKGSSHPEILCSSSRTLIN
;
A
#
# COMPACT_ATOMS: atom_id res chain seq x y z
N MET A 1 -71.08 51.32 27.12
CA MET A 1 -69.78 51.95 27.45
C MET A 1 -68.74 51.32 26.55
N GLY A 2 -68.31 52.07 25.53
CA GLY A 2 -67.26 51.66 24.60
C GLY A 2 -65.91 52.22 25.03
N PHE A 3 -64.84 51.51 24.72
CA PHE A 3 -63.48 52.02 24.80
C PHE A 3 -62.79 51.79 23.46
N ASP A 4 -62.63 52.88 22.71
CA ASP A 4 -61.72 53.00 21.58
C ASP A 4 -60.28 53.04 22.09
N LEU A 5 -59.46 52.06 21.68
CA LEU A 5 -58.02 52.09 21.87
C LEU A 5 -57.36 52.41 20.53
N HIS A 6 -57.04 53.69 20.32
CA HIS A 6 -56.24 54.15 19.20
C HIS A 6 -54.78 53.71 19.35
N ILE A 7 -54.35 52.71 18.57
CA ILE A 7 -52.94 52.38 18.39
C ILE A 7 -52.38 53.31 17.31
N LYS A 8 -51.49 54.23 17.71
CA LYS A 8 -50.70 55.08 16.81
C LYS A 8 -49.73 54.22 15.99
N ILE A 9 -49.89 54.23 14.68
CA ILE A 9 -48.93 53.66 13.72
C ILE A 9 -47.83 54.71 13.48
N THR A 10 -46.59 54.39 13.85
CA THR A 10 -45.37 55.06 13.37
C THR A 10 -45.05 54.62 11.94
N PRO A 11 -44.80 55.53 10.98
CA PRO A 11 -44.45 55.17 9.61
C PRO A 11 -42.94 55.27 9.38
N GLU A 12 -42.23 54.15 9.54
CA GLU A 12 -40.88 53.98 8.97
C GLU A 12 -40.79 52.64 8.20
N LEU A 13 -41.75 52.43 7.30
CA LEU A 13 -41.57 51.46 6.22
C LEU A 13 -40.89 52.19 5.05
N PRO A 14 -39.84 51.59 4.44
CA PRO A 14 -39.27 52.12 3.19
C PRO A 14 -40.40 52.31 2.20
N ARG A 15 -40.53 53.52 1.63
CA ARG A 15 -41.61 53.82 0.69
C ARG A 15 -41.60 52.79 -0.45
N PRO A 16 -42.76 52.24 -0.86
CA PRO A 16 -42.91 51.27 -1.97
C PRO A 16 -42.42 51.81 -3.34
N ASN A 17 -42.00 53.06 -3.37
CA ASN A 17 -41.59 53.78 -4.56
C ASN A 17 -40.17 53.39 -5.01
N ALA A 18 -39.27 53.00 -4.09
CA ALA A 18 -37.90 52.60 -4.45
C ALA A 18 -37.84 51.21 -5.12
N GLU A 19 -38.67 50.27 -4.67
CA GLU A 19 -38.84 48.97 -5.32
C GLU A 19 -39.52 49.11 -6.68
N ALA A 20 -40.51 49.98 -6.80
CA ALA A 20 -41.16 50.29 -8.07
C ALA A 20 -40.21 51.00 -9.07
N GLU A 21 -39.35 51.92 -8.60
CA GLU A 21 -38.33 52.55 -9.44
C GLU A 21 -37.24 51.58 -9.89
N ASN A 22 -36.81 50.67 -9.00
CA ASN A 22 -35.89 49.60 -9.35
C ASN A 22 -36.54 48.62 -10.35
N PHE A 23 -37.82 48.29 -10.16
CA PHE A 23 -38.61 47.48 -11.08
C PHE A 23 -38.75 48.15 -12.46
N MET A 24 -39.01 49.46 -12.51
CA MET A 24 -39.11 50.22 -13.76
C MET A 24 -37.75 50.41 -14.46
N LYS A 25 -36.66 50.63 -13.71
CA LYS A 25 -35.29 50.63 -14.26
C LYS A 25 -34.88 49.28 -14.82
N PHE A 26 -35.38 48.22 -14.21
CA PHE A 26 -35.13 46.83 -14.57
C PHE A 26 -35.90 46.41 -15.84
N LEU A 27 -37.18 46.79 -15.96
CA LEU A 27 -37.99 46.60 -17.18
C LEU A 27 -37.43 47.31 -18.41
N ASN A 28 -36.74 48.45 -18.23
CA ASN A 28 -36.13 49.17 -19.35
C ASN A 28 -34.90 48.47 -19.96
N LYS A 29 -34.28 47.50 -19.25
CA LYS A 29 -33.06 46.81 -19.70
C LYS A 29 -33.33 45.44 -20.35
N THR A 30 -34.49 44.81 -20.10
CA THR A 30 -34.81 43.41 -20.50
C THR A 30 -35.30 43.21 -21.93
N LYS A 31 -35.20 44.22 -22.81
CA LYS A 31 -35.81 44.23 -24.16
C LYS A 31 -35.23 43.23 -25.17
N GLN A 32 -34.33 42.34 -24.79
CA GLN A 32 -33.74 41.34 -25.68
C GLN A 32 -33.60 40.02 -24.92
N ILE A 33 -34.48 39.04 -25.16
CA ILE A 33 -34.14 37.60 -25.18
C ILE A 33 -35.34 36.87 -25.79
N ALA A 34 -35.08 36.10 -26.85
CA ALA A 34 -36.02 35.17 -27.46
C ALA A 34 -35.61 33.72 -27.18
N HIS A 35 -36.62 32.85 -27.28
CA HIS A 35 -36.61 31.38 -27.23
C HIS A 35 -36.57 30.69 -25.86
N MET A 36 -37.74 30.20 -25.40
CA MET A 36 -37.99 28.76 -25.18
C MET A 36 -39.46 28.44 -24.83
N LYS A 37 -39.87 27.20 -25.18
CA LYS A 37 -41.19 26.60 -25.02
C LYS A 37 -41.61 26.48 -23.54
N GLY A 38 -42.71 27.14 -23.17
CA GLY A 38 -43.47 26.90 -21.94
C GLY A 38 -44.97 26.98 -22.23
N ASN A 39 -45.81 26.49 -21.31
CA ASN A 39 -47.29 26.38 -21.42
C ASN A 39 -48.05 27.73 -21.58
N HIS A 40 -47.34 28.82 -21.81
CA HIS A 40 -47.90 30.14 -22.12
C HIS A 40 -47.45 30.52 -23.53
N SER A 41 -48.11 29.92 -24.53
CA SER A 41 -47.93 30.23 -25.94
C SER A 41 -48.62 31.57 -26.26
N ASN A 42 -47.83 32.56 -26.65
CA ASN A 42 -48.20 33.76 -27.43
C ASN A 42 -48.53 35.09 -26.73
N ASP A 43 -48.66 35.16 -25.40
CA ASP A 43 -48.73 36.47 -24.73
C ASP A 43 -47.32 36.96 -24.36
N ALA A 44 -46.75 37.78 -25.24
CA ALA A 44 -45.58 38.63 -25.04
C ALA A 44 -44.54 38.12 -24.01
N ILE A 45 -43.65 37.25 -24.50
CA ILE A 45 -42.36 36.92 -23.88
C ILE A 45 -41.46 38.16 -23.99
N GLN A 46 -41.76 39.23 -23.25
CA GLN A 46 -40.90 40.42 -23.16
C GLN A 46 -40.15 40.51 -21.84
N ASP A 47 -40.61 39.83 -20.79
CA ASP A 47 -40.01 39.93 -19.46
C ASP A 47 -39.82 38.55 -18.84
N MET A 48 -38.63 37.97 -19.05
CA MET A 48 -38.19 36.71 -18.46
C MET A 48 -37.04 36.97 -17.49
N LEU A 49 -37.20 36.60 -16.22
CA LEU A 49 -36.20 36.84 -15.18
C LEU A 49 -35.66 35.54 -14.60
N MET A 50 -34.42 35.61 -14.13
CA MET A 50 -33.77 34.56 -13.37
C MET A 50 -34.08 34.73 -11.88
N GLY A 51 -35.05 33.96 -11.37
CA GLY A 51 -35.30 33.90 -9.92
C GLY A 51 -34.29 33.00 -9.20
N THR A 52 -34.20 33.11 -7.87
CA THR A 52 -33.44 32.17 -6.99
C THR A 52 -33.84 30.70 -7.16
N CYS A 53 -34.94 30.42 -7.88
CA CYS A 53 -35.34 29.08 -8.29
C CYS A 53 -34.45 28.44 -9.36
N ASN A 54 -33.35 29.09 -9.80
CA ASN A 54 -32.46 28.63 -10.88
C ASN A 54 -33.20 28.32 -12.20
N LYS A 55 -34.30 29.03 -12.46
CA LYS A 55 -35.13 28.87 -13.65
C LYS A 55 -35.47 30.24 -14.22
N VAL A 56 -35.53 30.30 -15.55
CA VAL A 56 -36.09 31.43 -16.26
C VAL A 56 -37.61 31.37 -16.12
N ILE A 57 -38.22 32.42 -15.58
CA ILE A 57 -39.64 32.49 -15.28
C ILE A 57 -40.26 33.73 -15.93
N CYS A 58 -41.49 33.59 -16.43
CA CYS A 58 -42.22 34.71 -17.06
C CYS A 58 -42.83 35.63 -15.99
N LEU A 59 -43.10 36.89 -16.38
CA LEU A 59 -43.70 37.91 -15.52
C LEU A 59 -44.98 37.46 -14.81
N LYS A 60 -45.86 36.70 -15.49
CA LYS A 60 -47.09 36.18 -14.89
C LYS A 60 -46.82 35.17 -13.76
N CYS A 61 -45.78 34.34 -13.90
CA CYS A 61 -45.36 33.40 -12.86
C CYS A 61 -44.66 34.10 -11.70
N ILE A 62 -43.96 35.22 -11.97
CA ILE A 62 -43.34 36.04 -10.92
C ILE A 62 -44.40 36.53 -9.93
N VAL A 63 -45.47 37.13 -10.44
CA VAL A 63 -46.52 37.71 -9.58
C VAL A 63 -47.36 36.63 -8.88
N LYS A 64 -47.65 35.51 -9.57
CA LYS A 64 -48.58 34.49 -9.05
C LYS A 64 -47.95 33.39 -8.20
N VAL A 65 -46.74 32.96 -8.56
CA VAL A 65 -46.13 31.73 -8.03
C VAL A 65 -44.80 32.02 -7.33
N HIS A 66 -44.05 33.02 -7.80
CA HIS A 66 -42.74 33.38 -7.25
C HIS A 66 -42.76 34.75 -6.54
N ASN A 67 -43.92 35.12 -5.99
CA ASN A 67 -44.06 36.37 -5.25
C ASN A 67 -43.19 36.32 -3.99
N GLY A 68 -42.34 37.34 -3.80
CA GLY A 68 -41.36 37.39 -2.71
C GLY A 68 -40.03 36.66 -2.97
N HIS A 69 -39.83 36.06 -4.14
CA HIS A 69 -38.51 35.53 -4.51
C HIS A 69 -37.56 36.65 -4.96
N TYR A 70 -36.27 36.50 -4.65
CA TYR A 70 -35.25 37.42 -5.14
C TYR A 70 -34.95 37.13 -6.62
N PHE A 71 -34.83 38.20 -7.40
CA PHE A 71 -34.51 38.15 -8.82
C PHE A 71 -33.10 38.66 -9.03
N ILE A 72 -32.33 37.91 -9.82
CA ILE A 72 -30.98 38.26 -10.20
C ILE A 72 -31.09 38.92 -11.57
N ASP A 73 -30.47 40.07 -11.75
CA ASP A 73 -30.42 40.69 -13.07
C ASP A 73 -29.53 39.88 -14.04
N GLU A 74 -29.68 40.19 -15.33
CA GLU A 74 -29.00 39.44 -16.39
C GLU A 74 -27.47 39.57 -16.30
N GLU A 75 -26.98 40.71 -15.85
CA GLU A 75 -25.55 41.02 -15.72
C GLU A 75 -24.92 40.19 -14.59
N GLU A 76 -25.54 40.15 -13.41
CA GLU A 76 -25.08 39.32 -12.29
C GLU A 76 -25.16 37.82 -12.64
N PHE A 77 -26.15 37.38 -13.41
CA PHE A 77 -26.22 36.01 -13.91
C PHE A 77 -25.11 35.69 -14.92
N ALA A 78 -24.86 36.59 -15.87
CA ALA A 78 -23.80 36.45 -16.87
C ALA A 78 -22.43 36.35 -16.19
N ASP A 79 -22.19 37.16 -15.15
CA ASP A 79 -20.97 37.12 -14.34
C ASP A 79 -20.81 35.81 -13.57
N LYS A 80 -21.87 35.33 -12.92
CA LYS A 80 -21.87 34.00 -12.26
C LYS A 80 -21.58 32.88 -13.26
N LYS A 81 -22.18 32.94 -14.45
CA LYS A 81 -21.96 31.98 -15.54
C LYS A 81 -20.52 32.04 -16.06
N ARG A 82 -19.92 33.23 -16.18
CA ARG A 82 -18.52 33.40 -16.57
C ARG A 82 -17.57 32.81 -15.53
N LYS A 83 -17.79 33.12 -14.24
CA LYS A 83 -17.01 32.55 -13.12
C LYS A 83 -17.10 31.02 -13.09
N LEU A 84 -18.28 30.45 -13.33
CA LEU A 84 -18.47 29.00 -13.45
C LEU A 84 -17.70 28.40 -14.64
N LYS A 85 -17.69 29.09 -15.79
CA LYS A 85 -16.94 28.66 -16.97
C LYS A 85 -15.43 28.66 -16.71
N ASP A 86 -14.92 29.69 -16.04
CA ASP A 86 -13.51 29.80 -15.68
C ASP A 86 -13.11 28.76 -14.63
N ALA A 87 -13.94 28.54 -13.62
CA ALA A 87 -13.76 27.47 -12.63
C ALA A 87 -13.74 26.09 -13.30
N LYS A 88 -14.67 25.82 -14.22
CA LYS A 88 -14.70 24.58 -15.01
C LYS A 88 -13.42 24.39 -15.81
N LYS A 89 -12.92 25.44 -16.48
CA LYS A 89 -11.66 25.40 -17.24
C LYS A 89 -10.46 25.11 -16.33
N LYS A 90 -10.43 25.69 -15.13
CA LYS A 90 -9.38 25.44 -14.13
C LYS A 90 -9.40 24.00 -13.61
N ILE A 91 -10.59 23.48 -13.29
CA ILE A 91 -10.78 22.08 -12.88
C ILE A 91 -10.33 21.14 -13.99
N GLN A 92 -10.73 21.41 -15.23
CA GLN A 92 -10.37 20.57 -16.36
C GLN A 92 -8.85 20.53 -16.59
N LYS A 93 -8.15 21.67 -16.47
CA LYS A 93 -6.68 21.73 -16.52
C LYS A 93 -6.04 20.91 -15.39
N ASN A 94 -6.57 20.99 -14.18
CA ASN A 94 -6.08 20.22 -13.05
C ASN A 94 -6.28 18.71 -13.23
N ILE A 95 -7.42 18.29 -13.78
CA ILE A 95 -7.70 16.88 -14.09
C ILE A 95 -6.67 16.36 -15.10
N SER A 96 -6.44 17.08 -16.21
CA SER A 96 -5.43 16.68 -17.20
C SER A 96 -4.04 16.55 -16.59
N LYS A 97 -3.64 17.48 -15.70
CA LYS A 97 -2.36 17.42 -14.99
C LYS A 97 -2.29 16.17 -14.09
N LEU A 98 -3.30 15.93 -13.27
CA LEU A 98 -3.36 14.78 -12.37
C LEU A 98 -3.35 13.44 -13.12
N THR A 99 -4.00 13.35 -14.28
CA THR A 99 -3.94 12.15 -15.12
C THR A 99 -2.52 11.89 -15.61
N SER A 100 -1.83 12.90 -16.13
CA SER A 100 -0.43 12.74 -16.57
C SER A 100 0.51 12.40 -15.40
N GLU A 101 0.31 13.00 -14.22
CA GLU A 101 1.08 12.67 -13.02
C GLU A 101 0.82 11.22 -12.56
N LYS A 102 -0.42 10.74 -12.64
CA LYS A 102 -0.79 9.36 -12.31
C LYS A 102 -0.09 8.36 -13.23
N GLU A 103 -0.07 8.62 -14.53
CA GLU A 103 0.64 7.77 -15.50
C GLU A 103 2.14 7.68 -15.17
N THR A 104 2.78 8.83 -14.90
CA THR A 104 4.20 8.83 -14.52
C THR A 104 4.48 8.11 -13.19
N ARG A 105 3.55 8.18 -12.22
CA ARG A 105 3.68 7.44 -10.96
C ARG A 105 3.56 5.93 -11.19
N ASN A 106 2.60 5.49 -11.99
CA ASN A 106 2.44 4.08 -12.33
C ASN A 106 3.71 3.53 -12.99
N SER A 107 4.27 4.24 -13.97
CA SER A 107 5.52 3.81 -14.61
C SER A 107 6.69 3.75 -13.62
N ARG A 108 6.78 4.68 -12.66
CA ARG A 108 7.80 4.62 -11.60
C ARG A 108 7.59 3.39 -10.70
N GLU A 109 6.35 3.14 -10.29
CA GLU A 109 5.98 1.99 -9.47
C GLU A 109 6.34 0.66 -10.14
N ASP A 110 6.08 0.53 -11.45
CA ASP A 110 6.48 -0.65 -12.22
C ASP A 110 7.99 -0.84 -12.25
N THR A 111 8.77 0.23 -12.45
CA THR A 111 10.23 0.15 -12.41
C THR A 111 10.77 -0.20 -11.03
N GLU A 112 10.15 0.32 -9.97
CA GLU A 112 10.53 0.05 -8.58
C GLU A 112 10.24 -1.41 -8.21
N ASN A 113 9.05 -1.90 -8.58
CA ASN A 113 8.66 -3.30 -8.42
C ASN A 113 9.59 -4.25 -9.18
N HIS A 114 9.98 -3.89 -10.41
CA HIS A 114 10.95 -4.67 -11.18
C HIS A 114 12.33 -4.73 -10.49
N LYS A 115 12.86 -3.57 -10.03
CA LYS A 115 14.11 -3.51 -9.27
C LYS A 115 14.03 -4.33 -7.99
N GLN A 116 12.93 -4.24 -7.25
CA GLN A 116 12.74 -4.98 -6.02
C GLN A 116 12.71 -6.49 -6.27
N LYS A 117 12.05 -6.94 -7.34
CA LYS A 117 12.03 -8.34 -7.76
C LYS A 117 13.43 -8.84 -8.12
N HIS A 118 14.18 -8.08 -8.91
CA HIS A 118 15.54 -8.42 -9.30
C HIS A 118 16.48 -8.50 -8.08
N LEU A 119 16.38 -7.55 -7.15
CA LEU A 119 17.17 -7.55 -5.92
C LEU A 119 16.88 -8.79 -5.05
N LYS A 120 15.60 -9.15 -4.89
CA LYS A 120 15.20 -10.36 -4.15
C LYS A 120 15.79 -11.63 -4.78
N GLN A 121 15.78 -11.73 -6.10
CA GLN A 121 16.38 -12.87 -6.82
C GLN A 121 17.90 -12.93 -6.63
N ASN A 122 18.60 -11.80 -6.71
CA ASN A 122 20.04 -11.75 -6.49
C ASN A 122 20.43 -12.18 -5.07
N ILE A 123 19.71 -11.68 -4.06
CA ILE A 123 19.94 -12.08 -2.66
C ILE A 123 19.71 -13.59 -2.51
N LEU A 124 18.61 -14.12 -3.06
CA LEU A 124 18.33 -15.56 -2.99
C LEU A 124 19.45 -16.40 -3.63
N GLU A 125 19.95 -16.00 -4.79
CA GLU A 125 21.04 -16.71 -5.46
C GLU A 125 22.37 -16.60 -4.69
N GLN A 126 22.67 -15.45 -4.09
CA GLN A 126 23.84 -15.31 -3.21
C GLN A 126 23.71 -16.21 -1.96
N THR A 127 22.54 -16.26 -1.33
CA THR A 127 22.28 -17.12 -0.18
C THR A 127 22.42 -18.60 -0.53
N LYS A 128 21.93 -19.04 -1.70
CA LYS A 128 22.12 -20.42 -2.16
C LYS A 128 23.60 -20.74 -2.38
N LYS A 129 24.37 -19.83 -2.98
CA LYS A 129 25.81 -20.01 -3.17
C LYS A 129 26.54 -20.13 -1.83
N LEU A 130 26.18 -19.29 -0.86
CA LEU A 130 26.76 -19.36 0.48
C LEU A 130 26.46 -20.70 1.15
N HIS A 131 25.21 -21.17 1.11
CA HIS A 131 24.87 -22.50 1.65
C HIS A 131 25.70 -23.62 1.04
N ARG A 132 25.88 -23.64 -0.30
CA ARG A 132 26.72 -24.65 -0.96
C ARG A 132 28.16 -24.65 -0.45
N VAL A 133 28.74 -23.47 -0.21
CA VAL A 133 30.11 -23.35 0.32
C VAL A 133 30.17 -23.85 1.76
N VAL A 134 29.17 -23.53 2.58
CA VAL A 134 29.07 -24.01 3.96
C VAL A 134 28.92 -25.53 4.01
N ASP A 135 28.04 -26.10 3.18
CA ASP A 135 27.83 -27.54 3.08
C ASP A 135 29.13 -28.25 2.66
N GLN A 136 29.81 -27.72 1.64
CA GLN A 136 31.10 -28.25 1.19
C GLN A 136 32.17 -28.20 2.29
N TYR A 137 32.23 -27.09 3.05
CA TYR A 137 33.17 -26.97 4.16
C TYR A 137 32.86 -27.96 5.28
N SER A 138 31.58 -28.14 5.61
CA SER A 138 31.11 -29.13 6.58
C SER A 138 31.50 -30.54 6.15
N ASP A 139 31.26 -30.92 4.89
CA ASP A 139 31.61 -32.23 4.37
C ASP A 139 33.12 -32.49 4.43
N ASN A 140 33.94 -31.50 4.09
CA ASN A 140 35.39 -31.60 4.18
C ASN A 140 35.85 -31.83 5.62
N LEU A 141 35.30 -31.10 6.59
CA LEU A 141 35.61 -31.28 8.00
C LEU A 141 35.24 -32.67 8.50
N VAL A 142 34.06 -33.18 8.12
CA VAL A 142 33.64 -34.54 8.46
C VAL A 142 34.62 -35.56 7.88
N GLN A 143 35.03 -35.40 6.62
CA GLN A 143 36.00 -36.29 5.98
C GLN A 143 37.38 -36.24 6.66
N ASP A 144 37.83 -35.07 7.11
CA ASP A 144 39.11 -34.92 7.82
C ASP A 144 39.07 -35.57 9.20
N VAL A 145 37.97 -35.41 9.94
CA VAL A 145 37.74 -36.10 11.22
C VAL A 145 37.72 -37.62 11.03
N ASP A 146 37.01 -38.12 10.01
CA ASP A 146 36.98 -39.55 9.69
C ASP A 146 38.36 -40.09 9.29
N ARG A 147 39.15 -39.30 8.55
CA ARG A 147 40.52 -39.63 8.19
C ARG A 147 41.38 -39.75 9.45
N HIS A 148 41.32 -38.78 10.36
CA HIS A 148 42.06 -38.83 11.62
C HIS A 148 41.65 -40.02 12.48
N CYS A 149 40.35 -40.31 12.61
CA CYS A 149 39.86 -41.47 13.35
C CYS A 149 40.43 -42.80 12.79
N ARG A 150 40.52 -42.95 11.46
CA ARG A 150 41.10 -44.14 10.82
C ARG A 150 42.60 -44.29 11.11
N ILE A 151 43.35 -43.19 11.06
CA ILE A 151 44.79 -43.20 11.38
C ILE A 151 45.01 -43.62 12.84
N LEU A 152 44.27 -43.04 13.78
CA LEU A 152 44.38 -43.37 15.20
C LEU A 152 44.09 -44.85 15.46
N LYS A 153 43.01 -45.39 14.87
CA LYS A 153 42.68 -46.81 14.97
C LYS A 153 43.82 -47.70 14.45
N HIS A 154 44.36 -47.39 13.27
CA HIS A 154 45.46 -48.16 12.69
C HIS A 154 46.72 -48.11 13.57
N ASP A 155 47.04 -46.96 14.17
CA ASP A 155 48.17 -46.82 15.08
C ASP A 155 47.97 -47.62 16.38
N GLU A 156 46.76 -47.64 16.92
CA GLU A 156 46.39 -48.48 18.07
C GLU A 156 46.50 -49.96 17.72
N ASP A 157 45.94 -50.39 16.60
CA ASP A 157 46.01 -51.78 16.12
C ASP A 157 47.46 -52.22 15.89
N SER A 158 48.30 -51.36 15.30
CA SER A 158 49.73 -51.62 15.10
C SER A 158 50.48 -51.77 16.43
N LYS A 159 50.16 -50.94 17.44
CA LYS A 159 50.73 -51.06 18.80
C LYS A 159 50.30 -52.37 19.46
N ILE A 160 49.04 -52.77 19.30
CA ILE A 160 48.51 -54.03 19.82
C ILE A 160 49.21 -55.22 19.14
N ASP A 161 49.32 -55.23 17.81
CA ASP A 161 50.00 -56.30 17.06
C ASP A 161 51.47 -56.45 17.46
N LYS A 162 52.21 -55.35 17.62
CA LYS A 162 53.59 -55.36 18.13
C LYS A 162 53.67 -55.96 19.54
N LYS A 163 52.74 -55.64 20.43
CA LYS A 163 52.67 -56.23 21.79
C LYS A 163 52.40 -57.74 21.71
N ILE A 164 51.44 -58.18 20.89
CA ILE A 164 51.12 -59.60 20.68
C ILE A 164 52.35 -60.35 20.18
N LYS A 165 53.04 -59.84 19.15
CA LYS A 165 54.26 -60.42 18.60
C LYS A 165 55.37 -60.55 19.66
N LYS A 166 55.59 -59.51 20.46
CA LYS A 166 56.57 -59.53 21.56
C LYS A 166 56.23 -60.58 22.62
N THR A 167 54.96 -60.69 23.02
CA THR A 167 54.49 -61.70 23.97
C THR A 167 54.65 -63.12 23.41
N HIS A 168 54.29 -63.34 22.15
CA HIS A 168 54.43 -64.64 21.50
C HIS A 168 55.90 -65.07 21.38
N ALA A 169 56.81 -64.15 21.06
CA ALA A 169 58.25 -64.41 21.05
C ALA A 169 58.77 -64.84 22.42
N LYS A 170 58.33 -64.18 23.51
CA LYS A 170 58.69 -64.58 24.89
C LYS A 170 58.19 -65.99 25.22
N ILE A 171 56.96 -66.33 24.85
CA ILE A 171 56.39 -67.66 25.07
C ILE A 171 57.20 -68.74 24.32
N ARG A 172 57.61 -68.47 23.07
CA ARG A 172 58.44 -69.41 22.29
C ARG A 172 59.80 -69.65 22.94
N LEU A 173 60.47 -68.59 23.42
CA LEU A 173 61.75 -68.72 24.14
C LEU A 173 61.58 -69.58 25.39
N TRP A 174 60.53 -69.36 26.18
CA TRP A 174 60.21 -70.20 27.34
C TRP A 174 60.02 -71.68 26.98
N LYS A 175 59.30 -71.98 25.89
CA LYS A 175 59.11 -73.37 25.42
C LYS A 175 60.38 -74.01 24.83
N GLY A 176 61.33 -73.21 24.36
CA GLY A 176 62.63 -73.67 23.86
C GLY A 176 63.71 -73.79 24.95
N SER A 177 63.54 -73.14 26.09
CA SER A 177 64.44 -73.23 27.26
C SER A 177 64.10 -74.37 28.22
N SER A 178 62.98 -75.06 28.02
CA SER A 178 62.69 -76.32 28.72
C SER A 178 63.45 -77.48 28.08
N HIS A 179 64.70 -77.69 28.52
CA HIS A 179 65.33 -79.01 28.46
C HIS A 179 64.61 -79.94 29.46
N PRO A 180 64.26 -81.18 29.08
CA PRO A 180 63.72 -82.17 30.01
C PRO A 180 64.85 -82.75 30.85
N GLU A 181 65.18 -82.13 31.97
CA GLU A 181 65.98 -82.77 33.03
C GLU A 181 65.06 -83.20 34.17
N ILE A 182 64.41 -84.35 33.99
CA ILE A 182 64.16 -85.28 35.09
C ILE A 182 64.46 -86.70 34.57
N LEU A 183 65.75 -87.05 34.53
CA LEU A 183 66.21 -88.43 34.62
C LEU A 183 67.31 -88.49 35.67
N CYS A 184 67.00 -89.15 36.80
CA CYS A 184 67.83 -89.97 37.70
C CYS A 184 67.34 -89.78 39.14
N SER A 185 66.65 -90.75 39.75
CA SER A 185 67.08 -92.09 40.19
C SER A 185 67.36 -92.11 41.71
N SER A 186 66.46 -92.78 42.44
CA SER A 186 66.86 -93.61 43.57
C SER A 186 65.74 -94.59 43.92
N SER A 187 65.99 -95.84 43.54
CA SER A 187 65.34 -97.02 44.06
C SER A 187 65.86 -97.30 45.48
N ARG A 188 64.97 -97.55 46.45
CA ARG A 188 64.95 -98.71 47.37
C ARG A 188 64.25 -98.42 48.70
N THR A 189 63.13 -99.13 48.88
CA THR A 189 62.78 -100.06 49.97
C THR A 189 63.04 -99.69 51.44
N LEU A 190 61.98 -99.80 52.27
CA LEU A 190 61.86 -100.60 53.52
C LEU A 190 60.46 -100.34 54.13
N ILE A 191 59.53 -101.30 54.04
CA ILE A 191 59.05 -102.18 55.13
C ILE A 191 58.68 -101.41 56.42
N ASN A 192 57.37 -101.26 56.66
CA ASN A 192 56.64 -101.87 57.79
C ASN A 192 55.13 -101.86 57.51
#